data_AF-A0A1A8J3Q9-F1
#
_entry.id   AF-A0A1A8J3Q9-F1
#
_cell.length_a   1.000
_cell.length_b   1.000
_cell.length_c   1.000
_cell.angle_alpha   90.00
_cell.angle_beta   90.00
_cell.angle_gamma   90.00
#
_symmetry.space_group_name_H-M   'P 1'
#
loop_
_entity.id
_entity.type
_entity.pdbx_description
1 polymer ?
#
loop_
_entity_poly.entity_id
_entity_poly.type
_entity_poly.pdbx_seq_one_letter_code
_entity_poly.pdbx_strand_id
1 'polypeptide(L)'
;KHYSSAYGQGDTLGFFIELPDETDVAKALPDTYKDKALIKFKSYLYFEEKDYVDKAEKSLKPMSSSRIVFYKNGVNQGVAYEKLFEGLYFPAVSLYKGCTVSVNFGPQFKYPPKDVKYQPMSDMGWGAVIEHTLADMLYHVETEVDGRRSPPWEG
;
A
#
# COMPACT_ATOMS: atom_id res chain seq x y z
N LYS A 1 -4.54 -8.57 25.74
CA LYS A 1 -3.75 -7.42 26.26
C LYS A 1 -4.53 -6.15 25.96
N HIS A 2 -4.86 -5.33 26.96
CA HIS A 2 -5.44 -4.01 26.71
C HIS A 2 -4.31 -3.06 26.36
N TYR A 3 -4.26 -2.65 25.09
CA TYR A 3 -3.18 -1.85 24.54
C TYR A 3 -3.35 -0.35 24.85
N SER A 4 -4.59 0.14 24.86
CA SER A 4 -4.90 1.55 25.08
C SER A 4 -6.23 1.71 25.85
N SER A 5 -6.50 2.96 26.24
CA SER A 5 -7.82 3.37 26.72
C SER A 5 -8.90 3.12 25.65
N ALA A 6 -10.15 2.93 26.09
CA ALA A 6 -11.26 2.70 25.17
C ALA A 6 -11.39 3.85 24.15
N TYR A 7 -11.68 3.50 22.90
CA TYR A 7 -12.04 4.45 21.86
C TYR A 7 -13.53 4.80 21.93
N GLY A 8 -13.86 6.03 21.59
CA GLY A 8 -15.22 6.56 21.62
C GLY A 8 -15.58 7.35 20.36
N GLN A 9 -16.84 7.70 20.25
CA GLN A 9 -17.34 8.55 19.18
C GLN A 9 -16.66 9.93 19.21
N GLY A 10 -16.25 10.41 18.03
CA GLY A 10 -15.59 11.71 17.89
C GLY A 10 -14.07 11.68 18.05
N ASP A 11 -13.50 10.54 18.46
CA ASP A 11 -12.05 10.38 18.49
C ASP A 11 -11.45 10.48 17.08
N THR A 12 -10.36 11.22 16.98
CA THR A 12 -9.51 11.27 15.79
C THR A 12 -8.30 10.37 16.04
N LEU A 13 -8.26 9.24 15.34
CA LEU A 13 -7.18 8.25 15.47
C LEU A 13 -6.10 8.52 14.43
N GLY A 14 -4.84 8.57 14.89
CA GLY A 14 -3.67 8.66 14.02
C GLY A 14 -2.95 7.32 13.97
N PHE A 15 -2.45 6.98 12.79
CA PHE A 15 -1.75 5.73 12.53
C PHE A 15 -0.41 6.06 11.88
N PHE A 16 0.67 5.60 12.49
CA PHE A 16 2.01 5.70 11.96
C PHE A 16 2.57 4.29 11.77
N ILE A 17 3.15 4.04 10.61
CA ILE A 17 3.85 2.81 10.28
C ILE A 17 5.26 3.17 9.86
N GLU A 18 6.23 2.46 10.43
CA GLU A 18 7.64 2.60 10.08
C GLU A 18 8.11 1.27 9.49
N LEU A 19 8.54 1.33 8.24
CA LEU A 19 9.07 0.21 7.47
C LEU A 19 10.52 0.53 7.09
N PRO A 20 11.45 -0.44 7.12
CA PRO A 20 12.83 -0.26 6.67
C PRO A 20 12.95 -0.15 5.14
N ASP A 21 13.79 0.79 4.69
CA ASP A 21 14.04 1.08 3.27
C ASP A 21 14.96 0.06 2.57
N GLU A 22 15.68 -0.78 3.32
CA GLU A 22 16.69 -1.67 2.75
C GLU A 22 16.15 -3.05 2.31
N THR A 23 14.84 -3.27 2.41
CA THR A 23 14.20 -4.55 2.05
C THR A 23 14.17 -4.78 0.54
N ASP A 24 14.05 -6.05 0.13
CA ASP A 24 13.94 -6.39 -1.30
C ASP A 24 12.66 -5.78 -1.88
N VAL A 25 11.58 -5.75 -1.09
CA VAL A 25 10.30 -5.13 -1.46
C VAL A 25 10.44 -3.61 -1.62
N ALA A 26 11.16 -2.92 -0.73
CA ALA A 26 11.35 -1.46 -0.84
C ALA A 26 12.21 -1.04 -2.04
N LYS A 27 13.06 -1.94 -2.54
CA LYS A 27 13.93 -1.70 -3.70
C LYS A 27 13.32 -2.15 -5.03
N ALA A 28 12.27 -2.96 -4.99
CA ALA A 28 11.61 -3.47 -6.18
C ALA A 28 10.74 -2.38 -6.82
N LEU A 29 10.80 -2.30 -8.15
CA LEU A 29 9.75 -1.59 -8.90
C LEU A 29 8.45 -2.38 -8.82
N PRO A 30 7.29 -1.71 -8.86
CA PRO A 30 6.01 -2.39 -8.89
C PRO A 30 5.88 -3.22 -10.18
N ASP A 31 5.09 -4.29 -10.10
CA ASP A 31 4.80 -5.11 -11.27
C ASP A 31 4.13 -4.27 -12.36
N THR A 32 4.60 -4.48 -13.60
CA THR A 32 4.00 -3.93 -14.81
C THR A 32 2.71 -4.69 -15.13
N TYR A 33 1.68 -4.00 -15.61
CA TYR A 33 0.40 -4.61 -16.01
C TYR A 33 0.31 -4.87 -17.52
N LYS A 34 1.39 -4.65 -18.27
CA LYS A 34 1.41 -4.71 -19.74
C LYS A 34 1.41 -6.13 -20.31
N ASP A 35 1.72 -7.14 -19.51
CA ASP A 35 1.64 -8.56 -19.85
C ASP A 35 0.29 -9.20 -19.47
N LYS A 36 -0.56 -8.48 -18.72
CA LYS A 36 -1.83 -9.01 -18.20
C LYS A 36 -2.95 -8.90 -19.23
N ALA A 37 -3.85 -9.89 -19.22
CA ALA A 37 -4.97 -9.95 -20.15
C ALA A 37 -5.93 -8.78 -19.95
N LEU A 38 -6.30 -8.14 -21.05
CA LEU A 38 -7.27 -7.05 -21.07
C LEU A 38 -8.68 -7.62 -21.29
N ILE A 39 -9.59 -7.36 -20.37
CA ILE A 39 -10.98 -7.83 -20.44
C ILE A 39 -11.95 -6.67 -20.60
N LYS A 40 -13.01 -6.88 -21.38
CA LYS A 40 -14.10 -5.90 -21.55
C LYS A 40 -15.29 -6.28 -20.68
N PHE A 41 -15.66 -5.44 -19.72
CA PHE A 41 -16.83 -5.63 -18.85
C PHE A 41 -17.66 -4.36 -18.73
N LYS A 42 -18.97 -4.46 -18.96
CA LYS A 42 -19.91 -3.31 -18.95
C LYS A 42 -19.42 -2.09 -19.77
N SER A 43 -18.82 -2.35 -20.94
CA SER A 43 -18.24 -1.35 -21.84
C SER A 43 -16.94 -0.66 -21.38
N TYR A 44 -16.36 -1.08 -20.26
CA TYR A 44 -15.04 -0.64 -19.78
C TYR A 44 -13.99 -1.73 -19.93
N LEU A 45 -12.72 -1.34 -19.99
CA LEU A 45 -11.57 -2.23 -20.10
C LEU A 45 -10.88 -2.34 -18.72
N TYR A 46 -10.54 -3.57 -18.33
CA TYR A 46 -9.87 -3.88 -17.07
C TYR A 46 -8.71 -4.84 -17.31
N PHE A 47 -7.70 -4.76 -16.44
CA PHE A 47 -6.66 -5.79 -16.34
C PHE A 47 -7.07 -6.82 -15.28
N GLU A 48 -6.88 -8.11 -15.58
CA GLU A 48 -7.10 -9.19 -14.61
C GLU A 48 -5.78 -9.61 -13.96
N GLU A 49 -5.81 -9.81 -12.64
CA GLU A 49 -4.68 -10.28 -11.85
C GLU A 49 -5.09 -11.50 -11.02
N LYS A 50 -4.23 -12.53 -11.00
CA LYS A 50 -4.41 -13.67 -10.12
C LYS A 50 -3.67 -13.40 -8.82
N ASP A 51 -4.43 -13.27 -7.74
CA ASP A 51 -3.84 -13.14 -6.41
C ASP A 51 -3.43 -14.52 -5.87
N TYR A 52 -2.23 -14.63 -5.30
CA TYR A 52 -1.67 -15.89 -4.79
C TYR A 52 -1.52 -15.86 -3.26
N VAL A 53 -2.61 -15.53 -2.57
CA VAL A 53 -2.66 -15.31 -1.12
C VAL A 53 -2.01 -16.46 -0.32
N ASP A 54 -2.33 -17.71 -0.64
CA ASP A 54 -1.80 -18.89 0.07
C ASP A 54 -0.27 -19.03 -0.02
N LYS A 55 0.33 -18.56 -1.13
CA LYS A 55 1.79 -18.58 -1.30
C LYS A 55 2.42 -17.42 -0.55
N ALA A 56 1.78 -16.25 -0.60
CA ALA A 56 2.24 -15.06 0.11
C ALA A 56 2.34 -15.33 1.62
N GLU A 57 1.29 -15.87 2.25
CA GLU A 57 1.27 -16.19 3.69
C GLU A 57 2.41 -17.13 4.12
N LYS A 58 2.74 -18.12 3.30
CA LYS A 58 3.81 -19.10 3.61
C LYS A 58 5.22 -18.54 3.48
N SER A 59 5.36 -17.39 2.81
CA SER A 59 6.66 -16.76 2.53
C SER A 59 6.95 -15.53 3.40
N LEU A 60 6.05 -15.20 4.35
CA LEU A 60 6.20 -14.04 5.23
C LEU A 60 7.46 -14.16 6.10
N LYS A 61 8.38 -13.22 5.92
CA LYS A 61 9.60 -13.09 6.73
C LYS A 61 9.45 -11.91 7.67
N PRO A 62 9.70 -12.06 8.98
CA PRO A 62 9.69 -10.92 9.89
C PRO A 62 10.84 -9.97 9.55
N MET A 63 10.54 -8.67 9.48
CA MET A 63 11.53 -7.61 9.29
C MET A 63 11.97 -7.04 10.65
N SER A 64 13.28 -6.87 10.83
CA SER A 64 13.84 -6.14 11.98
C SER A 64 13.60 -4.64 11.82
N SER A 65 13.43 -3.93 12.94
CA SER A 65 13.25 -2.46 12.99
C SER A 65 11.99 -1.92 12.31
N SER A 66 10.87 -2.65 12.36
CA SER A 66 9.56 -2.16 11.93
C SER A 66 8.57 -2.07 13.08
N ARG A 67 7.67 -1.07 13.01
CA ARG A 67 6.66 -0.85 14.05
C ARG A 67 5.44 -0.09 13.55
N ILE A 68 4.35 -0.25 14.27
CA ILE A 68 3.12 0.54 14.13
C ILE A 68 2.85 1.27 15.44
N VAL A 69 2.60 2.58 15.38
CA VAL A 69 2.31 3.44 16.52
C VAL A 69 0.91 4.02 16.34
N PHE A 70 0.11 3.99 17.41
CA PHE A 70 -1.24 4.57 17.40
C PHE A 70 -1.27 5.89 18.17
N TYR A 71 -2.09 6.81 17.69
CA TYR A 71 -2.33 8.10 18.31
C TYR A 71 -3.83 8.27 18.54
N LYS A 72 -4.19 8.87 19.66
CA LYS A 72 -5.56 9.25 19.98
C LYS A 72 -5.62 10.75 20.19
N ASN A 73 -6.31 11.48 19.32
CA ASN A 73 -6.41 12.94 19.35
C ASN A 73 -5.03 13.63 19.42
N GLY A 74 -4.04 13.09 18.71
CA GLY A 74 -2.66 13.57 18.71
C GLY A 74 -1.76 13.06 19.84
N VAL A 75 -2.31 12.33 20.82
CA VAL A 75 -1.52 11.75 21.92
C VAL A 75 -1.04 10.35 21.54
N ASN A 76 0.29 10.15 21.56
CA ASN A 76 0.92 8.85 21.31
C ASN A 76 0.45 7.81 22.36
N GLN A 77 -0.07 6.66 21.91
CA GLN A 77 -0.55 5.56 22.75
C GLN A 77 0.49 4.44 22.93
N GLY A 78 1.69 4.58 22.34
CA GLY A 78 2.76 3.60 22.35
C GLY A 78 2.89 2.82 21.03
N VAL A 79 3.62 1.71 21.08
CA VAL A 79 3.84 0.83 19.93
C VAL A 79 2.82 -0.32 19.93
N ALA A 80 1.96 -0.36 18.91
CA ALA A 80 0.88 -1.33 18.76
C ALA A 80 1.41 -2.69 18.27
N TYR A 81 2.33 -2.64 17.33
CA TYR A 81 2.96 -3.81 16.73
C TYR A 81 4.44 -3.52 16.46
N GLU A 82 5.28 -4.53 16.65
CA GLU A 82 6.70 -4.53 16.30
C GLU A 82 6.99 -5.79 15.48
N LYS A 83 8.09 -5.76 14.71
CA LYS A 83 8.55 -6.91 13.91
C LYS A 83 7.46 -7.38 12.94
N LEU A 84 6.99 -6.44 12.11
CA LEU A 84 6.05 -6.71 11.02
C LEU A 84 6.64 -7.73 10.04
N PHE A 85 5.82 -8.27 9.16
CA PHE A 85 6.31 -9.10 8.07
C PHE A 85 6.75 -8.21 6.89
N GLU A 86 7.72 -8.67 6.13
CA GLU A 86 8.14 -8.00 4.89
C GLU A 86 7.01 -8.09 3.85
N GLY A 87 6.68 -6.96 3.23
CA GLY A 87 5.60 -6.86 2.24
C GLY A 87 5.07 -5.45 2.07
N LEU A 88 4.10 -5.30 1.16
CA LEU A 88 3.39 -4.04 0.92
C LEU A 88 2.24 -3.89 1.91
N TYR A 89 2.15 -2.74 2.58
CA TYR A 89 1.11 -2.43 3.54
C TYR A 89 0.21 -1.31 3.02
N PHE A 90 -1.10 -1.57 3.02
CA PHE A 90 -2.12 -0.60 2.66
C PHE A 90 -2.98 -0.26 3.89
N PRO A 91 -3.34 1.01 4.11
CA PRO A 91 -4.28 1.35 5.17
C PRO A 91 -5.64 0.72 4.86
N ALA A 92 -6.17 -0.03 5.82
CA ALA A 92 -7.45 -0.70 5.69
C ALA A 92 -8.43 -0.20 6.75
N VAL A 93 -9.70 -0.10 6.36
CA VAL A 93 -10.79 0.27 7.25
C VAL A 93 -11.84 -0.83 7.18
N SER A 94 -12.15 -1.43 8.32
CA SER A 94 -13.22 -2.41 8.46
C SER A 94 -14.44 -1.77 9.11
N LEU A 95 -15.61 -1.97 8.51
CA LEU A 95 -16.87 -1.39 8.96
C LEU A 95 -17.79 -2.49 9.49
N TYR A 96 -18.47 -2.20 10.61
CA TYR A 96 -19.48 -3.08 11.16
C TYR A 96 -20.80 -2.32 11.35
N LYS A 97 -21.89 -2.85 10.78
CA LYS A 97 -23.23 -2.24 10.76
C LYS A 97 -23.19 -0.81 10.20
N GLY A 98 -23.97 0.13 10.75
CA GLY A 98 -24.09 1.51 10.28
C GLY A 98 -22.94 2.44 10.72
N CYS A 99 -21.72 1.93 10.84
CA CYS A 99 -20.57 2.76 11.19
C CYS A 99 -20.23 3.75 10.08
N THR A 100 -19.97 5.00 10.43
CA THR A 100 -19.48 6.02 9.51
C THR A 100 -18.12 6.49 9.99
N VAL A 101 -17.14 6.48 9.08
CA VAL A 101 -15.78 6.92 9.33
C VAL A 101 -15.33 7.80 8.18
N SER A 102 -14.42 8.73 8.46
CA SER A 102 -13.76 9.55 7.45
C SER A 102 -12.26 9.33 7.58
N VAL A 103 -11.57 9.27 6.45
CA VAL A 103 -10.13 9.06 6.39
C VAL A 103 -9.48 10.31 5.82
N ASN A 104 -8.36 10.71 6.41
CA ASN A 104 -7.54 11.83 5.94
C ASN A 104 -6.12 11.31 5.70
N PHE A 105 -5.69 11.30 4.45
CA PHE A 105 -4.36 10.82 4.04
C PHE A 105 -3.27 11.90 4.07
N GLY A 106 -3.61 13.10 4.55
CA GLY A 106 -2.73 14.27 4.57
C GLY A 106 -2.88 15.17 3.34
N PRO A 107 -2.04 16.21 3.21
CA PRO A 107 -0.96 16.57 4.14
C PRO A 107 -1.45 17.32 5.38
N GLN A 108 -2.68 17.83 5.37
CA GLN A 108 -3.24 18.63 6.46
C GLN A 108 -3.95 17.76 7.49
N PHE A 109 -3.20 17.29 8.49
CA PHE A 109 -3.76 16.53 9.61
C PHE A 109 -4.36 17.44 10.68
N LYS A 110 -5.46 16.99 11.31
CA LYS A 110 -6.04 17.66 12.48
C LYS A 110 -5.08 17.65 13.68
N TYR A 111 -4.35 16.54 13.84
CA TYR A 111 -3.33 16.35 14.88
C TYR A 111 -2.07 15.72 14.26
N PRO A 112 -1.15 16.52 13.68
CA PRO A 112 0.09 15.98 13.14
C PRO A 112 0.98 15.44 14.28
N PRO A 113 1.67 14.30 14.09
CA PRO A 113 2.60 13.78 15.07
C PRO A 113 3.80 14.73 15.21
N LYS A 114 4.36 14.82 16.43
CA LYS A 114 5.44 15.77 16.78
C LYS A 114 6.73 15.07 17.17
N ASP A 115 6.65 13.77 17.41
CA ASP A 115 7.66 12.89 17.98
C ASP A 115 8.37 12.05 16.92
N VAL A 116 7.84 12.02 15.69
CA VAL A 116 8.40 11.26 14.58
C VAL A 116 8.53 12.12 13.32
N LYS A 117 9.51 11.81 12.49
CA LYS A 117 9.51 12.24 11.09
C LYS A 117 8.53 11.34 10.33
N TYR A 118 7.73 11.93 9.46
CA TYR A 118 6.74 11.18 8.70
C TYR A 118 6.55 11.81 7.33
N GLN A 119 6.02 11.00 6.42
CA GLN A 119 5.51 11.45 5.13
C GLN A 119 4.01 11.12 5.08
N PRO A 120 3.14 12.07 4.69
CA PRO A 120 1.72 11.78 4.52
C PRO A 120 1.52 10.83 3.34
N MET A 121 0.47 10.02 3.40
CA MET A 121 0.15 9.10 2.31
C MET A 121 -0.28 9.83 1.03
N SER A 122 -0.75 11.08 1.13
CA SER A 122 -0.99 11.95 -0.03
C SER A 122 0.26 12.13 -0.90
N ASP A 123 1.46 12.10 -0.32
CA ASP A 123 2.71 12.32 -1.07
C ASP A 123 3.13 11.07 -1.83
N MET A 124 2.73 9.87 -1.35
CA MET A 124 3.01 8.61 -2.04
C MET A 124 2.29 8.49 -3.38
N GLY A 125 1.20 9.23 -3.60
CA GLY A 125 0.45 9.18 -4.86
C GLY A 125 1.31 9.49 -6.09
N TRP A 126 2.14 10.54 -6.01
CA TRP A 126 3.07 10.89 -7.10
C TRP A 126 4.22 9.90 -7.23
N GLY A 127 4.76 9.40 -6.11
CA GLY A 127 5.80 8.37 -6.10
C GLY A 127 5.34 7.11 -6.83
N ALA A 128 4.14 6.61 -6.50
CA ALA A 128 3.56 5.44 -7.16
C ALA A 128 3.36 5.66 -8.67
N VAL A 129 2.93 6.86 -9.09
CA VAL A 129 2.82 7.18 -10.52
C VAL A 129 4.18 7.10 -11.22
N ILE A 130 5.23 7.65 -10.61
CA ILE A 130 6.59 7.61 -11.16
C ILE A 130 7.09 6.16 -11.25
N GLU A 131 6.95 5.39 -10.18
CA GLU A 131 7.40 4.00 -10.09
C GLU A 131 6.69 3.11 -11.11
N HIS A 132 5.37 3.21 -11.23
CA HIS A 132 4.62 2.48 -12.26
C HIS A 132 4.98 2.91 -13.68
N THR A 133 5.23 4.21 -13.90
CA THR A 133 5.66 4.70 -15.22
C THR A 133 7.04 4.15 -15.59
N LEU A 134 7.97 4.10 -14.64
CA LEU A 134 9.30 3.52 -14.82
C LEU A 134 9.22 2.01 -15.07
N ALA A 135 8.38 1.29 -14.33
CA ALA A 135 8.14 -0.13 -14.54
C ALA A 135 7.59 -0.41 -15.95
N ASP A 136 6.61 0.39 -16.41
CA ASP A 136 6.06 0.30 -17.76
C ASP A 136 7.12 0.60 -18.84
N MET A 137 7.97 1.61 -18.64
CA MET A 137 9.07 1.93 -19.57
C MET A 137 10.09 0.79 -19.66
N LEU A 138 10.50 0.24 -18.51
CA LEU A 138 11.43 -0.87 -18.45
C LEU A 138 10.87 -2.10 -19.17
N TYR A 139 9.59 -2.42 -18.94
CA TYR A 139 8.91 -3.51 -19.64
C TYR A 139 8.98 -3.36 -21.15
N HIS A 140 8.68 -2.17 -21.67
CA HIS A 140 8.73 -1.92 -23.11
C HIS A 140 10.15 -2.09 -23.67
N VAL A 141 11.17 -1.58 -22.97
CA VAL A 141 12.56 -1.78 -23.37
C VAL A 141 12.95 -3.26 -23.39
N GLU A 142 12.57 -4.03 -22.36
CA GLU A 142 12.89 -5.46 -22.28
C GLU A 142 12.14 -6.29 -23.33
N THR A 143 10.89 -5.95 -23.63
CA THR A 143 10.03 -6.72 -24.56
C THR A 143 10.16 -6.31 -26.02
N GLU A 144 10.48 -5.05 -26.34
CA GLU A 144 10.77 -4.61 -27.71
C GLU A 144 12.06 -5.25 -28.25
N VAL A 145 13.02 -5.55 -27.37
CA VAL A 145 14.28 -6.22 -27.74
C VAL A 145 14.07 -7.71 -28.10
N ASP A 146 12.99 -8.35 -27.61
CA ASP A 146 12.71 -9.78 -27.82
C ASP A 146 11.62 -10.07 -28.88
N GLY A 147 11.19 -9.06 -29.65
CA GLY A 147 10.52 -9.26 -30.94
C GLY A 147 9.16 -9.97 -30.94
N ARG A 148 8.40 -9.94 -29.83
CA ARG A 148 7.06 -10.57 -29.79
C ARG A 148 6.00 -9.68 -30.45
N ARG A 149 5.78 -9.89 -31.75
CA ARG A 149 4.65 -9.29 -32.48
C ARG A 149 3.32 -9.84 -31.96
N SER A 150 2.39 -8.94 -31.67
CA SER A 150 0.99 -9.27 -31.43
C SER A 150 0.41 -10.02 -32.65
N PRO A 151 -0.48 -11.00 -32.46
CA PRO A 151 -1.19 -11.62 -33.59
C PRO A 151 -1.96 -10.55 -34.39
N PRO A 152 -2.11 -10.71 -35.71
CA PRO A 152 -2.93 -9.82 -36.50
C PRO A 152 -4.36 -9.79 -35.95
N TRP A 153 -4.93 -8.59 -35.84
CA TRP A 153 -6.35 -8.42 -35.60
C TRP A 153 -7.13 -8.97 -36.80
N GLU A 154 -7.90 -10.05 -36.61
CA GLU A 154 -8.94 -10.45 -37.57
C GLU A 154 -10.19 -9.62 -37.29
N GLY A 155 -10.60 -8.83 -38.29
CA GLY A 155 -11.81 -8.01 -38.28
C GLY A 155 -13.04 -8.73 -38.81
#